data_AF-A0A497BHY1-F1
#
_entry.id   AF-A0A497BHY1-F1
#
_cell.length_a   1.000
_cell.length_b   1.000
_cell.length_c   1.000
_cell.angle_alpha   90.00
_cell.angle_beta   90.00
_cell.angle_gamma   90.00
#
_symmetry.space_group_name_H-M   'P 1'
#
loop_
_entity.id
_entity.type
_entity.pdbx_description
1 polymer ?
#
loop_
_entity_poly.entity_id
_entity_poly.type
_entity_poly.pdbx_seq_one_letter_code
_entity_poly.pdbx_strand_id
1 'polypeptide(L)'
;MKLKLSPPPFPNRKEFPFTATIRYKGLIIDIENLNGSVREGTGPGGKKWRTKFDHGAHYGEIRGSKGADGDKLDIYIKDNPVESNKVYIIHQNFPRNHPSKAGSWDEDKVILGVGSPQEAIDLYLKHYDRKDFFRSLTVMPMATFKKVIFDEVKGEKVAQLHILNKLRQ
;
A
#
# COMPACT_ATOMS: atom_id res chain seq x y z
N MET A 1 2.62 -0.44 20.06
CA MET A 1 2.81 1.03 20.18
C MET A 1 1.77 1.70 19.30
N LYS A 2 1.10 2.78 19.74
CA LYS A 2 0.09 3.46 18.91
C LYS A 2 0.76 4.45 17.96
N LEU A 3 0.32 4.52 16.71
CA LEU A 3 0.86 5.46 15.73
C LEU A 3 0.50 6.91 16.10
N LYS A 4 1.44 7.83 15.87
CA LYS A 4 1.19 9.27 16.02
C LYS A 4 0.71 9.85 14.69
N LEU A 5 -0.55 10.28 14.67
CA LEU A 5 -1.13 11.02 13.55
C LEU A 5 -0.70 12.49 13.63
N SER A 6 -0.27 13.04 12.49
CA SER A 6 0.01 14.48 12.31
C SER A 6 -0.95 15.05 11.26
N PRO A 7 -1.09 16.39 11.15
CA PRO A 7 -1.89 17.00 10.09
C PRO A 7 -1.47 16.53 8.68
N PRO A 8 -2.39 16.57 7.71
CA PRO A 8 -2.06 16.25 6.32
C PRO A 8 -1.08 17.27 5.72
N PRO A 9 -0.42 16.95 4.58
CA PRO A 9 0.42 17.90 3.86
C PRO A 9 -0.33 19.18 3.48
N PHE A 10 0.40 20.29 3.45
CA PHE A 10 -0.06 21.58 2.95
C PHE A 10 0.94 22.13 1.91
N PRO A 11 0.48 22.56 0.71
CA PRO A 11 -0.90 22.44 0.23
C PRO A 11 -1.31 20.97 0.05
N ASN A 12 -2.59 20.68 0.25
CA ASN A 12 -3.15 19.34 0.03
C ASN A 12 -3.59 19.20 -1.43
N ARG A 13 -3.67 17.96 -1.96
CA ARG A 13 -4.21 17.72 -3.29
C ARG A 13 -5.73 17.95 -3.30
N LYS A 14 -6.27 18.40 -4.44
CA LYS A 14 -7.71 18.73 -4.59
C LYS A 14 -8.58 17.46 -4.63
N GLU A 15 -8.13 16.46 -5.39
CA GLU A 15 -8.82 15.17 -5.51
C GLU A 15 -8.26 14.19 -4.49
N PHE A 16 -9.16 13.48 -3.79
CA PHE A 16 -8.80 12.53 -2.73
C PHE A 16 -7.84 13.12 -1.67
N PRO A 17 -8.19 14.24 -1.01
CA PRO A 17 -7.28 14.93 -0.10
C PRO A 17 -6.82 14.01 1.04
N PHE A 18 -5.55 14.16 1.45
CA PHE A 18 -5.04 13.45 2.61
C PHE A 18 -5.70 13.95 3.90
N THR A 19 -5.87 13.06 4.86
CA THR A 19 -6.51 13.32 6.15
C THR A 19 -5.50 13.41 7.29
N ALA A 20 -4.34 12.77 7.15
CA ALA A 20 -3.26 12.80 8.13
C ALA A 20 -1.89 12.51 7.49
N THR A 21 -0.83 12.72 8.26
CA THR A 21 0.50 12.22 7.97
C THR A 21 0.96 11.29 9.10
N ILE A 22 1.62 10.18 8.78
CA ILE A 22 2.28 9.28 9.73
C ILE A 22 3.78 9.24 9.45
N ARG A 23 4.59 9.25 10.51
CA ARG A 23 6.02 8.96 10.42
C ARG A 23 6.29 7.59 11.03
N TYR A 24 6.86 6.68 10.25
CA TYR A 24 7.14 5.32 10.68
C TYR A 24 8.46 4.82 10.12
N LYS A 25 9.43 4.50 10.99
CA LYS A 25 10.75 3.94 10.64
C LYS A 25 11.53 4.72 9.56
N GLY A 26 11.36 6.05 9.56
CA GLY A 26 11.99 6.96 8.61
C GLY A 26 11.20 7.19 7.33
N LEU A 27 10.04 6.55 7.16
CA LEU A 27 9.09 6.86 6.09
C LEU A 27 8.14 7.97 6.54
N ILE A 28 7.73 8.81 5.59
CA ILE A 28 6.62 9.73 5.72
C ILE A 28 5.47 9.16 4.88
N ILE A 29 4.32 8.95 5.50
CA ILE A 29 3.16 8.33 4.88
C ILE A 29 2.01 9.33 4.90
N ASP A 30 1.46 9.63 3.72
CA ASP A 30 0.33 10.53 3.55
C ASP A 30 -0.94 9.70 3.53
N ILE A 31 -1.76 9.86 4.57
CA ILE A 31 -2.90 8.99 4.82
C ILE A 31 -4.12 9.55 4.09
N GLU A 32 -4.64 8.78 3.15
CA GLU A 32 -5.91 9.07 2.48
C GLU A 32 -7.07 8.57 3.34
N ASN A 33 -6.99 7.34 3.87
CA ASN A 33 -8.07 6.75 4.67
C ASN A 33 -7.54 6.26 6.01
N LEU A 34 -8.05 6.84 7.10
CA LEU A 34 -7.76 6.36 8.45
C LEU A 34 -8.55 5.08 8.73
N ASN A 35 -7.95 4.12 9.44
CA ASN A 35 -8.69 3.01 10.04
C ASN A 35 -9.86 3.54 10.89
N GLY A 36 -11.03 2.93 10.76
CA GLY A 36 -12.27 3.35 11.40
C GLY A 36 -12.96 4.55 10.76
N SER A 37 -12.37 5.17 9.73
CA SER A 37 -13.00 6.29 9.02
C SER A 37 -14.19 5.82 8.18
N VAL A 38 -15.00 6.78 7.76
CA VAL A 38 -16.09 6.56 6.83
C VAL A 38 -15.75 7.30 5.55
N ARG A 39 -15.80 6.59 4.43
CA ARG A 39 -15.78 7.17 3.10
C ARG A 39 -17.21 7.29 2.62
N GLU A 40 -17.55 8.42 2.05
CA GLU A 40 -18.85 8.65 1.45
C GLU A 40 -18.70 9.47 0.18
N GLY A 41 -19.66 9.31 -0.71
CA GLY A 41 -19.64 9.97 -2.00
C GLY A 41 -20.96 9.83 -2.73
N THR A 42 -20.97 10.30 -3.97
CA THR A 42 -22.13 10.21 -4.86
C THR A 42 -21.74 9.38 -6.07
N GLY A 43 -22.42 8.25 -6.25
CA GLY A 43 -22.22 7.35 -7.39
C GLY A 43 -23.01 7.79 -8.64
N PRO A 44 -22.98 6.95 -9.70
CA PRO A 44 -23.76 7.19 -10.91
C PRO A 44 -25.25 7.42 -10.59
N GLY A 45 -25.85 8.44 -11.21
CA GLY A 45 -27.26 8.79 -10.99
C GLY A 45 -27.57 9.51 -9.68
N GLY A 46 -26.57 10.05 -8.97
CA GLY A 46 -26.79 10.84 -7.76
C GLY A 46 -26.97 10.02 -6.48
N LYS A 47 -26.81 8.69 -6.55
CA LYS A 47 -26.97 7.81 -5.39
C LYS A 47 -25.83 8.03 -4.39
N LYS A 48 -26.15 8.49 -3.19
CA LYS A 48 -25.17 8.58 -2.10
C LYS A 48 -24.73 7.18 -1.66
N TRP A 49 -23.44 7.01 -1.41
CA TRP A 49 -22.86 5.80 -0.84
C TRP A 49 -22.02 6.16 0.38
N ARG A 50 -21.90 5.21 1.30
CA ARG A 50 -21.17 5.36 2.56
C ARG A 50 -20.58 4.00 2.93
N THR A 51 -19.26 3.94 3.13
CA THR A 51 -18.51 2.73 3.43
C THR A 51 -17.60 2.99 4.61
N LYS A 52 -17.64 2.11 5.61
CA LYS A 52 -16.71 2.16 6.74
C LYS A 52 -15.38 1.51 6.34
N PHE A 53 -14.27 2.22 6.52
CA PHE A 53 -12.92 1.73 6.29
C PHE A 53 -12.35 1.20 7.60
N ASP A 54 -12.74 -0.01 7.99
CA ASP A 54 -12.44 -0.57 9.33
C ASP A 54 -11.89 -2.00 9.23
N HIS A 55 -10.62 -2.09 8.86
CA HIS A 55 -9.94 -3.36 8.61
C HIS A 55 -8.62 -3.49 9.39
N GLY A 56 -8.36 -2.59 10.33
CA GLY A 56 -7.20 -2.61 11.21
C GLY A 56 -5.96 -1.91 10.65
N ALA A 57 -6.07 -1.19 9.54
CA ALA A 57 -4.97 -0.46 8.90
C ALA A 57 -5.40 0.92 8.39
N HIS A 58 -4.49 1.88 8.44
CA HIS A 58 -4.60 3.11 7.67
C HIS A 58 -4.08 2.86 6.25
N TYR A 59 -4.66 3.56 5.29
CA TYR A 59 -4.28 3.51 3.88
C TYR A 59 -3.83 4.88 3.37
N GLY A 60 -2.82 4.86 2.52
CA GLY A 60 -2.25 6.05 1.93
C GLY A 60 -1.08 5.74 1.02
N GLU A 61 -0.17 6.68 0.91
CA GLU A 61 0.98 6.61 0.01
C GLU A 61 2.27 6.99 0.74
N ILE A 62 3.40 6.42 0.30
CA ILE A 62 4.72 6.78 0.80
C ILE A 62 5.19 8.05 0.08
N ARG A 63 5.31 9.15 0.83
CA ARG A 63 5.72 10.45 0.29
C ARG A 63 7.13 10.36 -0.31
N GLY A 64 7.27 10.84 -1.54
CA GLY A 64 8.53 10.90 -2.26
C GLY A 64 9.00 9.55 -2.84
N SER A 65 8.20 8.48 -2.70
CA SER A 65 8.47 7.22 -3.39
C SER A 65 8.08 7.29 -4.86
N LYS A 66 8.74 6.50 -5.71
CA LYS A 66 8.30 6.19 -7.08
C LYS A 66 7.87 4.73 -7.13
N GLY A 67 6.59 4.50 -7.40
CA GLY A 67 6.00 3.20 -7.71
C GLY A 67 6.45 2.67 -9.06
N ALA A 68 6.15 1.39 -9.33
CA ALA A 68 6.62 0.67 -10.53
C ALA A 68 6.00 1.18 -11.85
N ASP A 69 4.96 2.00 -11.76
CA ASP A 69 4.19 2.67 -12.83
C ASP A 69 4.53 4.17 -12.98
N GLY A 70 5.34 4.72 -12.07
CA GLY A 70 5.63 6.16 -12.00
C GLY A 70 4.69 6.93 -11.07
N ASP A 71 3.66 6.28 -10.52
CA ASP A 71 2.80 6.81 -9.47
C ASP A 71 3.38 6.53 -8.08
N LYS A 72 2.66 6.85 -7.01
CA LYS A 72 3.19 6.78 -5.65
C LYS A 72 3.00 5.38 -5.04
N LEU A 73 3.95 5.03 -4.17
CA LEU A 73 4.01 3.86 -3.30
C LEU A 73 2.77 3.65 -2.41
N ASP A 74 1.72 2.96 -2.84
CA ASP A 74 0.58 2.64 -1.98
C ASP A 74 0.96 1.81 -0.76
N ILE A 75 0.35 2.13 0.38
CA ILE A 75 0.68 1.51 1.66
C ILE A 75 -0.53 1.32 2.57
N TYR A 76 -0.60 0.13 3.17
CA TYR A 76 -1.35 -0.16 4.38
C TYR A 76 -0.41 -0.22 5.58
N ILE A 77 -0.71 0.54 6.63
CA ILE A 77 -0.01 0.45 7.91
C ILE A 77 -1.00 0.06 9.00
N LYS A 78 -0.74 -1.07 9.67
CA LYS A 78 -1.56 -1.54 10.78
C LYS A 78 -1.66 -0.45 11.85
N ASP A 79 -2.88 -0.13 12.31
CA ASP A 79 -3.17 0.94 13.28
C ASP A 79 -2.41 0.72 14.61
N ASN A 80 -2.36 -0.54 15.04
CA ASN A 80 -1.55 -1.00 16.17
C ASN A 80 -0.39 -1.87 15.65
N PRO A 81 0.71 -1.26 15.15
CA PRO A 81 1.80 -1.99 14.55
C PRO A 81 2.58 -2.79 15.60
N VAL A 82 3.04 -3.97 15.19
CA VAL A 82 4.09 -4.69 15.91
C VAL A 82 5.47 -4.13 15.52
N GLU A 83 6.43 -4.23 16.43
CA GLU A 83 7.80 -3.85 16.13
C GLU A 83 8.44 -4.85 15.18
N SER A 84 8.52 -4.47 13.90
CA SER A 84 9.15 -5.29 12.85
C SER A 84 9.94 -4.41 11.90
N ASN A 85 11.15 -4.84 11.54
CA ASN A 85 11.95 -4.20 10.49
C ASN A 85 11.73 -4.86 9.11
N LYS A 86 10.71 -5.72 8.98
CA LYS A 86 10.30 -6.32 7.71
C LYS A 86 9.29 -5.42 7.02
N VAL A 87 9.40 -5.38 5.70
CA VAL A 87 8.47 -4.77 4.77
C VAL A 87 7.89 -5.90 3.93
N TYR A 88 6.57 -5.89 3.78
CA TYR A 88 5.82 -6.85 3.01
C TYR A 88 5.25 -6.13 1.81
N ILE A 89 5.47 -6.64 0.60
CA ILE A 89 5.00 -6.03 -0.65
C ILE A 89 4.08 -7.03 -1.31
N ILE A 90 2.80 -6.69 -1.36
CA ILE A 90 1.79 -7.46 -2.09
C ILE A 90 1.84 -7.02 -3.55
N HIS A 91 1.99 -8.00 -4.43
CA HIS A 91 1.84 -7.80 -5.86
C HIS A 91 0.38 -8.08 -6.22
N GLN A 92 -0.31 -7.08 -6.76
CA GLN A 92 -1.71 -7.16 -7.15
C GLN A 92 -1.84 -7.50 -8.63
N ASN A 93 -2.86 -8.28 -8.98
CA ASN A 93 -3.28 -8.49 -10.35
C ASN A 93 -4.52 -7.67 -10.66
N PHE A 94 -4.70 -7.37 -11.94
CA PHE A 94 -6.03 -7.11 -12.48
C PHE A 94 -6.89 -8.36 -12.26
N PRO A 95 -8.16 -8.19 -11.89
CA PRO A 95 -9.02 -9.32 -11.59
C PRO A 95 -9.28 -10.17 -12.83
N ARG A 96 -9.63 -11.44 -12.63
CA ARG A 96 -9.81 -12.40 -13.73
C ARG A 96 -10.93 -12.04 -14.70
N ASN A 97 -11.86 -11.18 -14.28
CA ASN A 97 -12.92 -10.66 -15.14
C ASN A 97 -12.56 -9.32 -15.81
N HIS A 98 -11.33 -8.81 -15.67
CA HIS A 98 -10.91 -7.59 -16.34
C HIS A 98 -10.89 -7.82 -17.87
N PRO A 99 -11.50 -6.94 -18.67
CA PRO A 99 -11.77 -7.21 -20.09
C PRO A 99 -10.52 -7.41 -20.97
N SER A 100 -9.39 -6.82 -20.60
CA SER A 100 -8.16 -6.84 -21.42
C SER A 100 -6.89 -7.18 -20.66
N LYS A 101 -6.95 -7.32 -19.33
CA LYS A 101 -5.78 -7.45 -18.46
C LYS A 101 -5.94 -8.56 -17.41
N ALA A 102 -6.91 -9.47 -17.60
CA ALA A 102 -7.25 -10.50 -16.62
C ALA A 102 -6.02 -11.26 -16.10
N GLY A 103 -5.77 -11.20 -14.79
CA GLY A 103 -4.65 -11.88 -14.14
C GLY A 103 -3.25 -11.32 -14.45
N SER A 104 -3.14 -10.25 -15.25
CA SER A 104 -1.87 -9.54 -15.42
C SER A 104 -1.55 -8.74 -14.17
N TRP A 105 -0.26 -8.45 -13.96
CA TRP A 105 0.18 -7.56 -12.89
C TRP A 105 -0.46 -6.18 -13.06
N ASP A 106 -0.89 -5.60 -11.94
CA ASP A 106 -1.56 -4.30 -11.84
C ASP A 106 -0.67 -3.31 -11.10
N GLU A 107 -0.48 -3.53 -9.79
CA GLU A 107 0.24 -2.62 -8.92
C GLU A 107 0.89 -3.35 -7.74
N ASP A 108 1.76 -2.64 -7.01
CA ASP A 108 2.37 -3.12 -5.77
C ASP A 108 1.82 -2.33 -4.58
N LYS A 109 1.53 -3.02 -3.46
CA LYS A 109 1.09 -2.40 -2.21
C LYS A 109 1.96 -2.81 -1.03
N VAL A 110 2.43 -1.82 -0.29
CA VAL A 110 3.28 -2.03 0.88
C VAL A 110 2.41 -2.30 2.11
N ILE A 111 2.76 -3.30 2.90
CA ILE A 111 2.11 -3.63 4.16
C ILE A 111 3.14 -3.50 5.29
N LEU A 112 2.88 -2.61 6.26
CA LEU A 112 3.73 -2.37 7.43
C LEU A 112 2.99 -2.61 8.75
N GLY A 113 3.76 -2.87 9.80
CA GLY A 113 3.25 -3.04 11.16
C GLY A 113 2.69 -4.43 11.47
N VAL A 114 2.94 -5.41 10.59
CA VAL A 114 2.57 -6.81 10.77
C VAL A 114 3.79 -7.67 11.12
N GLY A 115 3.55 -8.80 11.80
CA GLY A 115 4.58 -9.69 12.32
C GLY A 115 4.92 -10.87 11.40
N SER A 116 4.07 -11.18 10.42
CA SER A 116 4.24 -12.35 9.56
C SER A 116 3.79 -12.10 8.11
N PRO A 117 4.31 -12.89 7.13
CA PRO A 117 3.81 -12.91 5.76
C PRO A 117 2.29 -13.15 5.67
N GLN A 118 1.77 -14.10 6.46
CA GLN A 118 0.35 -14.43 6.43
C GLN A 118 -0.51 -13.26 6.93
N GLU A 119 -0.09 -12.60 8.01
CA GLU A 119 -0.79 -11.42 8.53
C GLU A 119 -0.82 -10.28 7.50
N ALA A 120 0.24 -10.12 6.69
CA ALA A 120 0.27 -9.14 5.61
C ALA A 120 -0.78 -9.45 4.53
N ILE A 121 -0.88 -10.72 4.12
CA ILE A 121 -1.85 -11.18 3.12
C ILE A 121 -3.28 -11.01 3.66
N ASP A 122 -3.53 -11.42 4.90
CA ASP A 122 -4.84 -11.33 5.53
C ASP A 122 -5.27 -9.86 5.71
N LEU A 123 -4.35 -8.98 6.10
CA LEU A 123 -4.63 -7.55 6.23
C LEU A 123 -5.01 -6.96 4.87
N TYR A 124 -4.24 -7.27 3.82
CA TYR A 124 -4.55 -6.85 2.46
C TYR A 124 -5.91 -7.36 1.97
N LEU A 125 -6.17 -8.67 2.10
CA LEU A 125 -7.40 -9.28 1.59
C LEU A 125 -8.67 -8.77 2.30
N LYS A 126 -8.58 -8.25 3.53
CA LYS A 126 -9.74 -7.62 4.19
C LYS A 126 -10.27 -6.39 3.46
N HIS A 127 -9.46 -5.75 2.62
CA HIS A 127 -9.85 -4.57 1.86
C HIS A 127 -10.47 -4.90 0.48
N TYR A 128 -10.59 -6.19 0.14
CA TYR A 128 -11.11 -6.62 -1.17
C TYR A 128 -12.12 -7.75 -1.03
N ASP A 129 -13.24 -7.63 -1.75
CA ASP A 129 -14.22 -8.70 -1.87
C ASP A 129 -13.75 -9.84 -2.78
N ARG A 130 -12.63 -9.67 -3.49
CA ARG A 130 -12.06 -10.69 -4.36
C ARG A 130 -10.63 -11.05 -4.00
N LYS A 131 -10.38 -12.36 -3.95
CA LYS A 131 -9.06 -12.92 -3.63
C LYS A 131 -8.13 -13.02 -4.84
N ASP A 132 -8.66 -12.95 -6.05
CA ASP A 132 -7.88 -13.06 -7.29
C ASP A 132 -7.03 -11.81 -7.59
N PHE A 133 -7.24 -10.72 -6.84
CA PHE A 133 -6.33 -9.59 -6.78
C PHE A 133 -4.95 -9.96 -6.22
N PHE A 134 -4.86 -10.90 -5.27
CA PHE A 134 -3.55 -11.29 -4.72
C PHE A 134 -2.78 -12.14 -5.74
N ARG A 135 -1.58 -11.69 -6.15
CA ARG A 135 -0.66 -12.45 -7.01
C ARG A 135 0.40 -13.18 -6.20
N SER A 136 1.18 -12.41 -5.44
CA SER A 136 2.32 -12.91 -4.69
C SER A 136 2.75 -11.89 -3.62
N LEU A 137 3.69 -12.29 -2.80
CA LEU A 137 4.25 -11.49 -1.72
C LEU A 137 5.78 -11.47 -1.82
N THR A 138 6.37 -10.29 -1.71
CA THR A 138 7.80 -10.11 -1.46
C THR A 138 8.02 -9.62 -0.04
N VAL A 139 9.05 -10.13 0.63
CA VAL A 139 9.44 -9.69 1.98
C VAL A 139 10.88 -9.20 1.95
N MET A 140 11.14 -8.01 2.50
CA MET A 140 12.49 -7.46 2.56
C MET A 140 12.71 -6.62 3.82
N PRO A 141 13.98 -6.40 4.23
CA PRO A 141 14.29 -5.48 5.32
C PRO A 141 13.93 -4.03 4.97
N MET A 142 13.46 -3.26 5.95
CA MET A 142 13.14 -1.83 5.83
C MET A 142 14.32 -0.98 5.33
N ALA A 143 15.55 -1.35 5.70
CA ALA A 143 16.74 -0.69 5.18
C ALA A 143 16.91 -0.90 3.67
N THR A 144 16.74 -2.13 3.19
CA THR A 144 16.78 -2.46 1.75
C THR A 144 15.64 -1.78 1.01
N PHE A 145 14.43 -1.84 1.55
CA PHE A 145 13.26 -1.21 0.95
C PHE A 145 13.47 0.30 0.73
N LYS A 146 13.94 1.03 1.74
CA LYS A 146 14.22 2.47 1.63
C LYS A 146 15.25 2.80 0.54
N LYS A 147 16.30 1.98 0.40
CA LYS A 147 17.26 2.14 -0.71
C LYS A 147 16.56 1.96 -2.05
N VAL A 148 15.72 0.94 -2.20
CA VAL A 148 15.01 0.67 -3.46
C VAL A 148 14.06 1.81 -3.86
N ILE A 149 13.30 2.38 -2.90
CA ILE A 149 12.28 3.39 -3.24
C ILE A 149 12.81 4.83 -3.29
N PHE A 150 14.01 5.11 -2.78
CA PHE A 150 14.59 6.46 -2.72
C PHE A 150 15.92 6.61 -3.47
N ASP A 151 16.70 5.55 -3.68
CA ASP A 151 17.94 5.62 -4.47
C ASP A 151 17.64 5.18 -5.91
N GLU A 152 17.97 6.03 -6.89
CA GLU A 152 17.89 5.73 -8.32
C GLU A 152 18.89 4.62 -8.72
N VAL A 153 18.59 3.36 -8.42
CA VAL A 153 19.25 2.24 -9.08
C VAL A 153 18.49 1.97 -10.37
N LYS A 154 18.91 2.67 -11.44
CA LYS A 154 18.64 2.39 -12.86
C LYS A 154 17.48 1.40 -13.11
N GLY A 155 16.25 1.92 -13.16
CA GLY A 155 15.19 1.34 -13.99
C GLY A 155 14.73 -0.09 -13.69
N GLU A 156 15.06 -0.67 -12.54
CA GLU A 156 14.53 -1.99 -12.18
C GLU A 156 13.45 -1.88 -11.12
N LYS A 157 12.22 -2.11 -11.57
CA LYS A 157 10.97 -2.05 -10.81
C LYS A 157 11.08 -2.88 -9.52
N VAL A 158 10.31 -2.50 -8.48
CA VAL A 158 10.05 -3.39 -7.33
C VAL A 158 9.52 -4.77 -7.80
N ALA A 159 8.79 -4.79 -8.93
CA ALA A 159 8.38 -6.01 -9.64
C ALA A 159 9.54 -6.87 -10.20
N GLN A 160 10.71 -6.31 -10.49
CA GLN A 160 11.89 -7.03 -11.03
C GLN A 160 12.82 -7.63 -9.97
N LEU A 161 12.68 -7.25 -8.69
CA LEU A 161 13.37 -7.94 -7.58
C LEU A 161 12.98 -9.43 -7.47
N HIS A 162 11.84 -9.82 -8.06
CA HIS A 162 11.42 -11.22 -8.20
C HIS A 162 12.26 -12.00 -9.23
N ILE A 163 12.87 -11.32 -10.20
CA ILE A 163 13.68 -11.95 -11.27
C ILE A 163 15.16 -12.04 -10.84
N LEU A 164 15.71 -10.99 -10.23
CA LEU A 164 17.13 -10.97 -9.83
C LEU A 164 17.50 -12.02 -8.77
N ASN A 165 16.56 -12.40 -7.89
CA ASN A 165 16.81 -13.43 -6.88
C ASN A 165 16.70 -14.87 -7.40
N LYS A 166 16.12 -15.09 -8.60
CA LYS A 166 16.13 -16.40 -9.27
C LYS A 166 17.39 -16.67 -10.10
N LEU A 167 18.20 -15.64 -10.38
CA LEU A 167 19.44 -15.75 -11.15
C LEU A 167 20.70 -15.82 -10.28
N ARG A 168 20.55 -15.84 -8.94
CA ARG A 168 21.64 -15.95 -7.95
C ARG A 168 21.61 -17.25 -7.13
N GLN A 169 20.80 -18.23 -7.56
CA GLN A 169 20.88 -19.63 -7.15
C GLN A 169 21.11 -20.48 -8.40
#